data_AF-A0A917GHT2-F1
#
_entry.id   AF-A0A917GHT2-F1
#
_cell.length_a   1.000
_cell.length_b   1.000
_cell.length_c   1.000
_cell.angle_alpha   90.00
_cell.angle_beta   90.00
_cell.angle_gamma   90.00
#
_symmetry.space_group_name_H-M   'P 1'
#
loop_
_entity.id
_entity.type
_entity.pdbx_description
1 polymer ?
#
loop_
_entity_poly.entity_id
_entity_poly.type
_entity_poly.pdbx_seq_one_letter_code
_entity_poly.pdbx_strand_id
1 'polypeptide(L)'
;MYTYFIVENEDCAESRIKIGFSKDPGKRIRELQTGSSRKLAIMGWIESGDHSLERALHRKYQQHRLNGEWFSIEPADVLEELKKMSTSSFICIQSNAGAFLGCDRDAVPEYLGPWEWLDTELEEFCPQCGWGGGVHFNEAIGSENCLRCGYPIF
;
A
#
# COMPACT_ATOMS: atom_id res chain seq x y z
N MET A 1 -3.02 7.58 14.67
CA MET A 1 -1.59 7.68 14.28
C MET A 1 -1.28 6.49 13.40
N TYR A 2 -0.32 6.63 12.49
CA TYR A 2 -0.11 5.67 11.43
C TYR A 2 1.35 5.24 11.34
N THR A 3 1.58 3.94 11.23
CA THR A 3 2.85 3.40 10.72
C THR A 3 2.73 3.33 9.20
N TYR A 4 3.70 3.87 8.45
CA TYR A 4 3.63 4.00 7.00
C TYR A 4 4.88 3.45 6.31
N PHE A 5 4.71 3.10 5.05
CA PHE A 5 5.75 2.62 4.16
C PHE A 5 5.94 3.60 3.01
N ILE A 6 7.17 4.06 2.78
CA ILE A 6 7.55 4.91 1.63
C ILE A 6 8.65 4.22 0.86
N VAL A 7 8.57 4.23 -0.46
CA VAL A 7 9.63 3.73 -1.34
C VAL A 7 10.33 4.90 -2.03
N GLU A 8 11.64 4.78 -2.21
CA GLU A 8 12.37 5.56 -3.22
C GLU A 8 12.06 4.96 -4.60
N ASN A 9 11.22 5.65 -5.37
CA ASN A 9 10.82 5.24 -6.71
C ASN A 9 11.87 5.74 -7.73
N GLU A 10 12.95 4.97 -7.88
CA GLU A 10 13.97 5.10 -8.94
C GLU A 10 14.15 3.75 -9.63
N ASP A 11 14.65 3.76 -10.87
CA ASP A 11 15.13 2.58 -11.63
C ASP A 11 16.39 1.97 -10.98
N CYS A 12 16.28 1.56 -9.71
CA CYS A 12 17.29 0.83 -8.99
C CYS A 12 16.90 -0.64 -8.92
N ALA A 13 17.88 -1.52 -9.08
CA ALA A 13 17.70 -2.97 -8.93
C ALA A 13 17.23 -3.38 -7.53
N GLU A 14 17.38 -2.50 -6.53
CA GLU A 14 16.99 -2.73 -5.14
C GLU A 14 16.01 -1.67 -4.65
N SER A 15 14.86 -2.13 -4.14
CA SER A 15 13.86 -1.26 -3.52
C SER A 15 14.34 -0.78 -2.15
N ARG A 16 14.31 0.54 -1.93
CA ARG A 16 14.62 1.15 -0.62
C ARG A 16 13.34 1.62 0.01
N ILE A 17 12.96 0.95 1.09
CA ILE A 17 11.68 1.18 1.75
C ILE A 17 11.93 1.77 3.15
N LYS A 18 11.33 2.92 3.40
CA LYS A 18 11.28 3.57 4.70
C LYS A 18 10.08 3.09 5.48
N ILE A 19 10.31 2.68 6.72
CA ILE A 19 9.25 2.37 7.69
C ILE A 19 9.23 3.49 8.72
N GLY A 20 8.18 4.29 8.75
CA GLY A 20 8.08 5.44 9.64
C GLY A 20 6.73 5.52 10.34
N PHE A 21 6.62 6.48 11.25
CA PHE A 21 5.39 6.74 12.00
C PHE A 21 5.01 8.22 11.97
N SER A 22 3.73 8.52 11.74
CA SER A 22 3.22 9.89 11.65
C SER A 22 1.73 9.98 11.97
N LYS A 23 1.26 11.18 12.34
CA LYS A 23 -0.18 11.50 12.37
C LYS A 23 -0.75 11.75 10.97
N ASP A 24 0.11 12.13 10.03
CA ASP A 24 -0.25 12.46 8.65
C ASP A 24 0.91 12.01 7.73
N PRO A 25 0.84 10.78 7.19
CA PRO A 25 1.83 10.26 6.25
C PRO A 25 1.94 11.11 4.98
N GLY A 26 0.82 11.65 4.49
CA GLY A 26 0.75 12.46 3.27
C GLY A 26 1.47 13.80 3.40
N LYS A 27 1.34 14.48 4.53
CA LYS A 27 2.16 15.67 4.82
C LYS A 27 3.62 15.28 5.01
N ARG A 28 3.89 14.17 5.69
CA ARG A 28 5.26 13.72 5.99
C ARG A 28 6.06 13.38 4.73
N ILE A 29 5.48 12.71 3.73
CA ILE A 29 6.19 12.45 2.48
C ILE A 29 6.56 13.74 1.75
N ARG A 30 5.68 14.75 1.75
CA ARG A 30 5.97 16.06 1.12
C ARG A 30 7.16 16.74 1.80
N GLU A 31 7.22 16.68 3.13
CA GLU A 31 8.36 17.20 3.90
C GLU A 31 9.65 16.41 3.64
N LEU A 32 9.56 15.08 3.49
CA LEU A 32 10.72 14.25 3.17
C LEU A 32 11.22 14.49 1.74
N GLN A 33 10.30 14.75 0.80
CA GLN A 33 10.62 15.01 -0.59
C GLN A 33 11.43 16.30 -0.79
N THR A 34 11.26 17.32 0.05
CA THR A 34 12.06 18.56 -0.07
C THR A 34 13.54 18.35 0.23
N GLY A 35 13.88 17.33 1.03
CA GLY A 35 15.25 16.94 1.36
C GLY A 35 15.79 15.77 0.52
N SER A 36 15.02 15.25 -0.42
CA SER A 36 15.39 14.10 -1.27
C SER A 36 15.36 14.50 -2.74
N SER A 37 16.45 14.28 -3.47
CA SER A 37 16.47 14.41 -4.93
C SER A 37 15.71 13.29 -5.63
N ARG A 38 15.51 12.16 -4.94
CA ARG A 38 14.82 10.97 -5.44
C ARG A 38 13.32 11.10 -5.23
N LYS A 39 12.52 10.62 -6.18
CA LYS A 39 11.06 10.60 -6.03
C LYS A 39 10.67 9.61 -4.94
N LEU A 40 9.82 10.05 -4.02
CA LEU A 40 9.26 9.23 -2.96
C LEU A 40 7.80 8.91 -3.28
N ALA A 41 7.38 7.68 -3.03
CA ALA A 41 5.98 7.26 -3.13
C ALA A 41 5.53 6.58 -1.83
N ILE A 42 4.32 6.87 -1.36
CA ILE A 42 3.71 6.14 -0.23
C ILE A 42 3.20 4.82 -0.78
N MET A 43 3.63 3.71 -0.18
CA MET A 43 3.13 2.39 -0.54
C MET A 43 1.83 2.05 0.20
N GLY A 44 1.76 2.40 1.47
CA GLY A 44 0.61 2.10 2.32
C GLY A 44 0.83 2.54 3.75
N TRP A 45 -0.19 2.36 4.59
CA TRP A 45 -0.15 2.71 6.00
C TRP A 45 -1.05 1.82 6.85
N ILE A 46 -0.74 1.76 8.14
CA ILE A 46 -1.45 0.99 9.15
C ILE A 46 -1.84 1.92 10.30
N GLU A 47 -3.11 1.90 10.66
CA GLU A 47 -3.66 2.53 11.87
C GLU A 47 -3.14 1.82 13.13
N SER A 48 -1.97 2.22 13.64
CA SER A 48 -1.30 1.54 14.77
C SER A 48 -1.54 2.21 16.13
N GLY A 49 -2.01 3.46 16.16
CA GLY A 49 -2.25 4.20 17.40
C GLY A 49 -0.97 4.72 18.09
N ASP A 50 0.08 3.91 18.16
CA ASP A 50 1.38 4.22 18.76
C ASP A 50 2.58 3.70 17.93
N HIS A 51 3.78 3.93 18.45
CA HIS A 51 5.07 3.53 17.84
C HIS A 51 5.44 2.05 18.06
N SER A 52 4.61 1.24 18.71
CA SER A 52 4.95 -0.16 19.01
C SER A 52 5.12 -0.99 17.73
N LEU A 53 4.23 -0.81 16.76
CA LEU A 53 4.28 -1.48 15.47
C LEU A 53 5.52 -1.08 14.66
N GLU A 54 5.81 0.22 14.56
CA GLU A 54 7.03 0.73 13.92
C GLU A 54 8.28 0.05 14.51
N ARG A 55 8.40 0.00 15.83
CA ARG A 55 9.53 -0.65 16.52
C ARG A 55 9.58 -2.15 16.25
N ALA A 56 8.43 -2.82 16.21
CA ALA A 56 8.35 -4.24 15.90
C ALA A 56 8.84 -4.53 14.48
N LEU A 57 8.41 -3.72 13.50
CA LEU A 57 8.84 -3.82 12.10
C LEU A 57 10.34 -3.52 11.93
N HIS A 58 10.86 -2.49 12.62
CA HIS A 58 12.30 -2.20 12.61
C HIS A 58 13.14 -3.34 13.17
N ARG A 59 12.64 -4.04 14.20
CA ARG A 59 13.29 -5.25 14.74
C ARG A 59 13.19 -6.41 13.76
N LYS A 60 12.02 -6.62 13.17
CA LYS A 60 11.78 -7.68 12.18
C LYS A 60 12.75 -7.57 11.00
N TYR A 61 12.91 -6.38 10.44
CA TYR A 61 13.78 -6.12 9.28
C TYR A 61 15.17 -5.59 9.65
N GLN A 62 15.61 -5.77 10.90
CA GLN A 62 16.88 -5.20 11.38
C GLN A 62 18.08 -5.64 10.53
N GLN A 63 18.09 -6.88 10.03
CA GLN A 63 19.15 -7.42 9.17
C GLN A 63 19.21 -6.75 7.79
N HIS A 64 18.11 -6.14 7.35
CA HIS A 64 17.97 -5.44 6.07
C HIS A 64 18.08 -3.92 6.21
N ARG A 65 18.42 -3.42 7.40
CA ARG A 65 18.49 -1.99 7.67
C ARG A 65 19.66 -1.36 6.92
N LEU A 66 19.37 -0.32 6.16
CA LEU A 66 20.35 0.48 5.43
C LEU A 66 20.85 1.62 6.32
N ASN A 67 20.22 2.79 6.22
CA ASN A 67 20.55 3.97 7.02
C ASN A 67 19.30 4.52 7.70
N GLY A 68 19.38 4.83 8.99
CA GLY A 68 18.26 5.40 9.74
C GLY A 68 17.04 4.47 9.73
N GLU A 69 15.96 4.91 9.10
CA GLU A 69 14.68 4.19 9.03
C GLU A 69 14.43 3.55 7.64
N TRP A 70 15.49 3.41 6.84
CA TRP A 70 15.45 2.82 5.50
C TRP A 70 15.93 1.36 5.53
N PHE A 71 15.27 0.52 4.74
CA PHE A 71 15.47 -0.92 4.68
C PHE A 71 15.54 -1.39 3.22
N SER A 72 16.36 -2.41 2.94
CA SER A 72 16.41 -3.13 1.67
C SER A 72 15.50 -4.36 1.76
N ILE A 73 14.22 -4.13 1.51
CA ILE A 73 13.14 -5.13 1.53
C ILE A 73 12.29 -4.95 0.26
N GLU A 74 11.53 -5.98 -0.09
CA GLU A 74 10.76 -5.99 -1.33
C GLU A 74 9.34 -5.45 -1.13
N PRO A 75 8.66 -4.99 -2.20
CA PRO A 75 7.25 -4.64 -2.12
C PRO A 75 6.36 -5.78 -1.60
N ALA A 76 6.73 -7.04 -1.87
CA ALA A 76 6.04 -8.21 -1.32
C ALA A 76 6.07 -8.24 0.22
N ASP A 77 7.20 -7.87 0.84
CA ASP A 77 7.31 -7.79 2.30
C ASP A 77 6.37 -6.74 2.88
N VAL A 78 6.20 -5.60 2.19
CA VAL A 78 5.27 -4.54 2.60
C VAL A 78 3.83 -5.02 2.47
N LEU A 79 3.49 -5.64 1.34
CA LEU A 79 2.15 -6.16 1.11
C LEU A 79 1.74 -7.16 2.19
N GLU A 80 2.64 -8.09 2.55
CA GLU A 80 2.43 -9.05 3.63
C GLU A 80 2.17 -8.39 4.99
N GLU A 81 2.87 -7.30 5.33
CA GLU A 81 2.62 -6.58 6.57
C GLU A 81 1.29 -5.83 6.56
N LEU A 82 0.86 -5.31 5.40
CA LEU A 82 -0.47 -4.71 5.25
C LEU A 82 -1.55 -5.79 5.40
N LYS A 83 -1.44 -6.92 4.69
CA LYS A 83 -2.37 -8.06 4.77
C LYS A 83 -2.59 -8.53 6.20
N LYS A 84 -1.51 -8.69 6.98
CA LYS A 84 -1.59 -9.13 8.39
C LYS A 84 -2.42 -8.20 9.28
N MET A 85 -2.43 -6.91 9.00
CA MET A 85 -3.18 -5.92 9.77
C MET A 85 -4.60 -5.73 9.24
N SER A 86 -4.89 -6.23 8.03
CA SER A 86 -6.21 -6.28 7.39
C SER A 86 -7.02 -4.99 7.59
N THR A 87 -8.03 -5.02 8.46
CA THR A 87 -8.98 -3.93 8.72
C THR A 87 -8.34 -2.62 9.18
N SER A 88 -7.10 -2.65 9.69
CA SER A 88 -6.36 -1.45 10.10
C SER A 88 -5.34 -0.97 9.07
N SER A 89 -5.26 -1.61 7.90
CA SER A 89 -4.26 -1.32 6.86
C SER A 89 -4.86 -0.71 5.60
N PHE A 90 -3.99 -0.02 4.84
CA PHE A 90 -4.32 0.65 3.60
C PHE A 90 -3.17 0.53 2.61
N ILE A 91 -3.45 0.13 1.38
CA ILE A 91 -2.58 0.41 0.24
C ILE A 91 -2.81 1.85 -0.25
N CYS A 92 -1.77 2.49 -0.75
CA CYS A 92 -1.92 3.75 -1.48
C CYS A 92 -2.36 3.44 -2.91
N ILE A 93 -3.57 3.83 -3.27
CA ILE A 93 -4.07 3.62 -4.63
C ILE A 93 -3.36 4.57 -5.59
N GLN A 94 -2.93 4.02 -6.73
CA GLN A 94 -2.39 4.83 -7.82
C GLN A 94 -3.48 5.61 -8.55
N SER A 95 -3.17 6.82 -9.01
CA SER A 95 -4.16 7.77 -9.54
C SER A 95 -4.89 7.30 -10.79
N ASN A 96 -4.32 6.34 -11.52
CA ASN A 96 -4.83 5.74 -12.74
C ASN A 96 -5.25 4.27 -12.56
N ALA A 97 -5.51 3.83 -11.32
CA ALA A 97 -6.08 2.51 -11.04
C ALA A 97 -7.35 2.27 -11.88
N GLY A 98 -7.45 1.08 -12.49
CA GLY A 98 -8.53 0.71 -13.40
C GLY A 98 -8.38 1.25 -14.83
N ALA A 99 -7.27 1.92 -15.17
CA ALA A 99 -7.01 2.33 -16.55
C ALA A 99 -6.86 1.10 -17.45
N PHE A 100 -7.50 1.14 -18.62
CA PHE A 100 -7.37 0.09 -19.64
C PHE A 100 -5.95 0.08 -20.21
N LEU A 101 -5.28 -1.08 -20.15
CA LEU A 101 -3.92 -1.27 -20.66
C LEU A 101 -3.92 -1.85 -22.07
N GLY A 102 -4.92 -2.67 -22.41
CA GLY A 102 -5.00 -3.33 -23.70
C GLY A 102 -5.79 -4.62 -23.60
N CYS A 103 -5.61 -5.48 -24.59
CA CYS A 103 -6.11 -6.84 -24.55
C CYS A 103 -4.95 -7.82 -24.67
N ASP A 104 -5.05 -8.95 -23.98
CA ASP A 104 -4.12 -10.05 -24.12
C ASP A 104 -4.30 -10.77 -25.48
N ARG A 105 -3.58 -11.89 -25.67
CA ARG A 105 -3.62 -12.67 -26.92
C ARG A 105 -5.01 -13.25 -27.23
N ASP A 106 -5.83 -13.45 -26.21
CA ASP A 106 -7.17 -14.05 -26.30
C ASP A 106 -8.28 -12.97 -26.33
N ALA A 107 -7.88 -11.70 -26.53
CA ALA A 107 -8.76 -10.54 -26.51
C ALA A 107 -9.43 -10.26 -25.15
N VAL A 108 -8.83 -10.75 -24.06
CA VAL A 108 -9.26 -10.44 -22.68
C VAL A 108 -8.74 -9.05 -22.31
N PRO A 109 -9.59 -8.11 -21.86
CA PRO A 109 -9.16 -6.77 -21.49
C PRO A 109 -8.31 -6.79 -20.21
N GLU A 110 -7.16 -6.12 -20.26
CA GLU A 110 -6.26 -5.91 -19.13
C GLU A 110 -6.41 -4.50 -18.58
N TYR A 111 -6.44 -4.39 -17.25
CA TYR A 111 -6.59 -3.13 -16.54
C TYR A 111 -5.44 -2.96 -15.55
N LEU A 112 -5.06 -1.71 -15.30
CA LEU A 112 -4.06 -1.39 -14.31
C LEU A 112 -4.61 -1.62 -12.89
N GLY A 113 -3.89 -2.39 -12.08
CA GLY A 113 -4.27 -2.69 -10.70
C GLY A 113 -4.35 -1.45 -9.79
N PRO A 114 -4.85 -1.58 -8.55
CA PRO A 114 -4.95 -0.45 -7.63
C PRO A 114 -3.61 -0.06 -7.01
N TRP A 115 -2.66 -0.98 -6.90
CA TRP A 115 -1.36 -0.76 -6.28
C TRP A 115 -0.26 -0.75 -7.35
N GLU A 116 0.71 0.17 -7.23
CA GLU A 116 1.75 0.39 -8.25
C GLU A 116 2.76 -0.77 -8.34
N TRP A 117 2.98 -1.49 -7.23
CA TRP A 117 4.13 -2.38 -7.09
C TRP A 117 3.82 -3.86 -7.35
N LEU A 118 2.63 -4.33 -6.99
CA LEU A 118 2.19 -5.72 -7.13
C LEU A 118 0.67 -5.76 -7.32
N ASP A 119 0.19 -6.86 -7.89
CA ASP A 119 -1.24 -7.15 -7.94
C ASP A 119 -1.80 -7.41 -6.54
N THR A 120 -3.06 -7.03 -6.34
CA THR A 120 -3.78 -7.18 -5.08
C THR A 120 -5.14 -7.81 -5.32
N GLU A 121 -5.56 -8.68 -4.41
CA GLU A 121 -6.88 -9.33 -4.48
C GLU A 121 -7.97 -8.41 -3.92
N LEU A 122 -9.19 -8.51 -4.48
CA LEU A 122 -10.33 -7.66 -4.09
C LEU A 122 -10.78 -7.94 -2.66
N GLU A 123 -10.65 -9.19 -2.22
CA GLU A 123 -10.96 -9.68 -0.88
C GLU A 123 -9.96 -9.15 0.16
N GLU A 124 -8.75 -8.77 -0.28
CA GLU A 124 -7.71 -8.24 0.59
C GLU A 124 -7.73 -6.72 0.61
N PHE A 125 -7.83 -6.06 -0.55
CA PHE A 125 -7.75 -4.60 -0.65
C PHE A 125 -8.85 -4.02 -1.52
N CYS A 126 -9.59 -3.06 -0.97
CA CYS A 126 -10.59 -2.33 -1.73
C CYS A 126 -9.91 -1.51 -2.85
N PRO A 127 -10.28 -1.69 -4.14
CA PRO A 127 -9.63 -1.02 -5.26
C PRO A 127 -9.91 0.49 -5.33
N GLN A 128 -10.87 0.99 -4.55
CA GLN A 128 -11.28 2.40 -4.53
C GLN A 128 -10.71 3.21 -3.36
N CYS A 129 -10.60 2.62 -2.16
CA CYS A 129 -10.05 3.33 -0.99
C CYS A 129 -8.80 2.68 -0.38
N GLY A 130 -8.37 1.53 -0.89
CA GLY A 130 -7.15 0.83 -0.50
C GLY A 130 -7.27 0.09 0.81
N TRP A 131 -8.46 0.02 1.42
CA TRP A 131 -8.67 -0.60 2.72
C TRP A 131 -8.39 -2.10 2.70
N GLY A 132 -7.56 -2.58 3.64
CA GLY A 132 -7.15 -3.98 3.81
C GLY A 132 -8.23 -4.93 4.34
N GLY A 133 -9.50 -4.49 4.38
CA GLY A 133 -10.65 -5.37 4.56
C GLY A 133 -11.30 -5.77 3.24
N GLY A 134 -10.76 -5.34 2.10
CA GLY A 134 -11.28 -5.72 0.79
C GLY A 134 -12.74 -5.33 0.55
N VAL A 135 -13.40 -6.15 -0.26
CA VAL A 135 -14.83 -6.12 -0.56
C VAL A 135 -15.49 -7.39 -0.02
N HIS A 136 -16.75 -7.29 0.37
CA HIS A 136 -17.51 -8.40 0.93
C HIS A 136 -18.90 -8.45 0.31
N PHE A 137 -19.43 -9.66 0.12
CA PHE A 137 -20.80 -9.85 -0.33
C PHE A 137 -21.81 -9.27 0.67
N ASN A 138 -22.76 -8.50 0.15
CA ASN A 138 -23.82 -7.88 0.91
C ASN A 138 -25.18 -8.32 0.38
N GLU A 139 -25.85 -9.16 1.17
CA GLU A 139 -27.14 -9.77 0.83
C GLU A 139 -28.23 -8.71 0.55
N ALA A 140 -28.19 -7.55 1.22
CA ALA A 140 -29.22 -6.53 1.08
C ALA A 140 -29.21 -5.85 -0.30
N ILE A 141 -28.05 -5.82 -0.96
CA ILE A 141 -27.86 -5.22 -2.29
C ILE A 141 -27.54 -6.27 -3.37
N GLY A 142 -27.41 -7.54 -3.00
CA GLY A 142 -27.13 -8.64 -3.92
C GLY A 142 -25.80 -8.51 -4.67
N SER A 143 -24.83 -7.78 -4.11
CA SER A 143 -23.53 -7.48 -4.72
C SER A 143 -22.45 -7.37 -3.63
N GLU A 144 -21.19 -7.34 -4.05
CA GLU A 144 -20.08 -7.12 -3.13
C GLU A 144 -19.83 -5.62 -2.93
N ASN A 145 -19.48 -5.21 -1.72
CA ASN A 145 -19.08 -3.85 -1.46
C ASN A 145 -17.98 -3.74 -0.40
N CYS A 146 -17.21 -2.67 -0.49
CA CYS A 146 -16.28 -2.30 0.57
C CYS A 146 -17.05 -1.80 1.79
N LEU A 147 -16.87 -2.44 2.95
CA LEU A 147 -17.54 -2.02 4.19
C LEU A 147 -17.05 -0.67 4.73
N ARG A 148 -15.89 -0.18 4.25
CA ARG A 148 -15.34 1.11 4.68
C ARG A 148 -15.81 2.30 3.83
N CYS A 149 -15.73 2.21 2.50
CA CYS A 149 -16.12 3.33 1.61
C CYS A 149 -17.45 3.11 0.88
N GLY A 150 -18.07 1.93 1.01
CA GLY A 150 -19.31 1.59 0.34
C GLY A 150 -19.18 1.31 -1.15
N TYR A 151 -17.95 1.29 -1.71
CA TYR A 151 -17.71 1.04 -3.13
C TYR A 151 -18.29 -0.32 -3.54
N PRO A 152 -19.28 -0.35 -4.45
CA PRO A 152 -19.87 -1.60 -4.94
C PRO A 152 -19.02 -2.19 -6.07
N ILE A 153 -18.96 -3.52 -6.11
CA ILE A 153 -18.46 -4.32 -7.23
C ILE A 153 -19.68 -4.97 -7.89
N PHE A 154 -19.83 -4.76 -9.20
CA PHE A 154 -20.95 -5.23 -10.01
C PHE A 154 -20.50 -6.23 -11.06
#